data_AF-A0A2A2XD85-F1
#
_entry.id   AF-A0A2A2XD85-F1
#
_cell.length_a   1.000
_cell.length_b   1.000
_cell.length_c   1.000
_cell.angle_alpha   90.00
_cell.angle_beta   90.00
_cell.angle_gamma   90.00
#
_symmetry.space_group_name_H-M   'P 1'
#
loop_
_entity.id
_entity.type
_entity.pdbx_description
1 polymer ?
#
loop_
_entity_poly.entity_id
_entity_poly.type
_entity_poly.pdbx_seq_one_letter_code
_entity_poly.pdbx_strand_id
1 'polypeptide(L)' 'MLRKKDFVKKYKYSPSVYQARMKEFKVSRFSEGYVEVTTHEIWIIEEYFQQFLIWKSKQRN' A
#
# COMPACT_ATOMS: atom_id res chain seq x y z
N MET A 1 8.20 -8.25 -3.02
CA MET A 1 7.03 -7.55 -3.61
C MET A 1 5.79 -8.42 -3.47
N LEU A 2 4.63 -7.83 -3.21
CA LEU A 2 3.35 -8.52 -3.06
C LEU A 2 2.38 -8.08 -4.16
N ARG A 3 1.70 -9.03 -4.80
CA ARG A 3 0.56 -8.73 -5.67
C ARG A 3 -0.64 -8.30 -4.83
N LYS A 4 -1.61 -7.61 -5.44
CA LYS A 4 -2.85 -7.18 -4.78
C LYS A 4 -3.53 -8.29 -3.97
N LYS A 5 -3.67 -9.50 -4.52
CA LYS A 5 -4.33 -10.64 -3.83
C LYS A 5 -3.59 -11.04 -2.56
N ASP A 6 -2.28 -11.24 -2.65
CA ASP A 6 -1.44 -11.64 -1.50
C ASP A 6 -1.36 -10.54 -0.45
N PHE A 7 -1.27 -9.29 -0.90
CA PHE A 7 -1.28 -8.13 -0.03
C PHE A 7 -2.59 -8.03 0.77
N VAL A 8 -3.74 -8.10 0.08
CA VAL A 8 -5.05 -8.03 0.73
C VAL A 8 -5.23 -9.18 1.74
N LYS A 9 -4.77 -10.39 1.40
CA LYS A 9 -4.81 -11.54 2.30
C LYS A 9 -3.92 -11.35 3.53
N LYS A 10 -2.68 -10.87 3.34
CA LYS A 10 -1.71 -10.66 4.42
C LYS A 10 -2.18 -9.61 5.42
N TYR A 11 -2.68 -8.48 4.92
CA TYR A 11 -3.14 -7.37 5.75
C TYR A 11 -4.62 -7.48 6.18
N LYS A 12 -5.33 -8.51 5.73
CA LYS A 12 -6.76 -8.76 5.99
C LYS A 12 -7.63 -7.53 5.70
N TYR A 13 -7.33 -6.81 4.62
CA TYR A 13 -8.07 -5.60 4.26
C TYR A 13 -9.33 -5.91 3.47
N SER A 14 -10.43 -5.23 3.79
CA SER A 14 -11.58 -5.16 2.89
C SER A 14 -11.22 -4.38 1.61
N PRO A 15 -11.94 -4.57 0.50
CA PRO A 15 -11.68 -3.86 -0.75
C PRO A 15 -11.62 -2.33 -0.60
N SER A 16 -12.54 -1.75 0.17
CA SER A 16 -12.60 -0.31 0.42
C SER A 16 -11.40 0.20 1.23
N VAL A 17 -10.97 -0.56 2.25
CA VAL A 17 -9.79 -0.23 3.06
C VAL A 17 -8.53 -0.30 2.20
N TYR A 18 -8.40 -1.35 1.37
CA TYR A 18 -7.30 -1.47 0.43
C TYR A 18 -7.24 -0.26 -0.51
N GLN A 19 -8.36 0.11 -1.15
CA GLN A 19 -8.40 1.26 -2.07
C GLN A 19 -8.01 2.56 -1.38
N ALA A 20 -8.57 2.84 -0.19
CA ALA A 20 -8.21 4.03 0.59
C ALA A 20 -6.70 4.06 0.91
N ARG A 21 -6.16 2.94 1.41
CA ARG A 21 -4.74 2.82 1.74
C ARG A 21 -3.84 3.00 0.54
N MET A 22 -4.19 2.43 -0.61
CA MET A 22 -3.41 2.57 -1.84
C MET A 22 -3.46 3.99 -2.38
N LYS A 23 -4.61 4.67 -2.30
CA LYS A 23 -4.72 6.09 -2.70
C LYS A 23 -3.78 6.96 -1.89
N GLU A 24 -3.72 6.76 -0.57
CA GLU A 24 -2.81 7.49 0.31
C GLU A 24 -1.35 7.09 0.10
N PHE A 25 -1.08 5.80 -0.09
CA PHE A 25 0.27 5.29 -0.29
C PHE A 25 0.89 5.82 -1.58
N LYS A 26 0.13 5.83 -2.68
CA LYS A 26 0.54 6.34 -4.01
C LYS A 26 0.96 7.81 -4.01
N VAL A 27 0.39 8.62 -3.12
CA VAL A 27 0.70 10.07 -3.01
C VAL A 27 1.65 10.39 -1.85
N SER A 28 2.06 9.39 -1.08
CA SER A 28 2.98 9.58 0.04
C SER A 28 4.43 9.63 -0.45
N ARG A 29 5.34 10.04 0.44
CA ARG A 29 6.81 9.94 0.22
C ARG A 29 7.34 8.51 0.06
N PHE A 30 6.48 7.51 0.23
CA PHE A 30 6.80 6.09 0.05
C PHE A 30 6.19 5.52 -1.24
N SER A 31 5.76 6.40 -2.15
CA SER A 31 5.10 6.04 -3.42
C SER A 31 5.95 5.12 -4.30
N GLU A 32 7.27 5.11 -4.14
CA GLU A 32 8.18 4.16 -4.81
C GLU A 32 7.82 2.70 -4.54
N GLY A 33 7.18 2.41 -3.40
CA GLY A 33 6.68 1.07 -3.10
C GLY A 33 5.40 0.69 -3.83
N TYR A 34 4.74 1.61 -4.53
CA TYR A 34 3.56 1.36 -5.37
C TYR A 34 4.00 1.19 -6.82
N VAL A 35 4.07 -0.05 -7.30
CA VAL A 35 4.54 -0.38 -8.65
C VAL A 35 3.36 -0.74 -9.53
N GLU A 36 3.05 0.15 -10.47
CA GLU A 36 2.04 -0.07 -11.50
C GLU A 36 2.70 -0.80 -12.68
N VAL A 37 2.52 -2.12 -12.75
CA VAL A 37 3.13 -2.97 -13.82
C VAL A 37 2.33 -2.84 -15.10
N THR A 38 1.00 -2.80 -14.96
CA THR A 38 0.05 -2.49 -16.04
C THR A 38 -1.12 -1.72 -15.45
N THR A 39 -2.01 -1.22 -16.30
CA THR A 39 -3.26 -0.54 -15.89
C THR A 39 -4.13 -1.39 -14.95
N HIS A 40 -3.99 -2.73 -14.97
CA HIS A 40 -4.79 -3.65 -14.15
C HIS A 40 -3.98 -4.40 -13.08
N GLU A 41 -2.65 -4.25 -13.07
CA GLU A 41 -1.76 -4.99 -12.19
C GLU A 41 -0.86 -4.05 -11.38
N ILE A 42 -1.03 -4.11 -10.06
CA ILE A 42 -0.28 -3.32 -9.09
C ILE A 42 0.46 -4.28 -8.15
N TRP A 43 1.76 -4.02 -7.99
CA TRP A 43 2.63 -4.71 -7.05
C TRP A 43 3.03 -3.73 -5.95
N ILE A 44 3.16 -4.25 -4.73
CA ILE A 44 3.43 -3.45 -3.55
C ILE A 44 4.74 -3.94 -2.93
N ILE A 45 5.72 -3.05 -2.79
CA ILE A 45 6.93 -3.32 -2.03
C ILE A 45 6.58 -3.18 -0.55
N GLU A 46 6.59 -4.31 0.15
CA GLU A 46 6.14 -4.39 1.53
C GLU A 46 6.92 -3.48 2.48
N GLU A 47 8.24 -3.37 2.29
CA GLU A 47 9.12 -2.56 3.14
C GLU A 47 8.70 -1.09 3.14
N TYR A 48 8.49 -0.50 1.96
CA TYR A 48 7.99 0.86 1.81
C TYR A 48 6.57 1.01 2.38
N PHE A 49 5.71 0.02 2.19
CA PHE A 49 4.36 0.06 2.74
C PHE A 49 4.35 0.02 4.28
N GLN A 50 5.25 -0.76 4.90
CA GLN A 50 5.40 -0.76 6.35
C GLN A 50 5.93 0.59 6.88
N GLN A 51 6.92 1.18 6.20
CA GLN A 51 7.39 2.53 6.55
C GLN A 51 6.28 3.57 6.43
N PHE A 52 5.44 3.48 5.39
CA PHE A 52 4.23 4.29 5.25
C PHE A 52 3.28 4.11 6.43
N LEU A 53 3.01 2.88 6.88
CA LEU A 53 2.15 2.64 8.03
C LEU A 53 2.72 3.24 9.33
N ILE A 54 4.02 3.08 9.57
CA ILE A 54 4.71 3.64 10.74
C ILE A 54 4.62 5.17 10.70
N TRP A 55 4.95 5.79 9.57
CA TRP A 55 4.84 7.24 9.41
C TRP A 55 3.42 7.74 9.60
N LYS A 56 2.43 7.09 8.97
CA LYS A 56 1.03 7.46 9.09
C LYS A 56 0.51 7.33 10.53
N SER A 57 1.01 6.35 11.29
CA SER A 57 0.70 6.24 12.71
C SER A 57 1.29 7.40 13.53
N LYS A 58 2.49 7.89 13.16
CA LYS A 58 3.13 9.04 13.83
C LYS A 58 2.43 10.37 13.54
N GLN A 59 1.76 10.50 12.40
CA GLN A 59 0.98 11.70 12.05
C GLN A 59 -0.42 11.76 12.67
N ARG A 60 -0.82 10.70 13.40
CA ARG A 60 -2.09 10.64 14.12
C ARG A 60 -2.02 11.18 15.56
N ASN A 61 -0.85 11.65 15.99
CA ASN A 61 -0.60 12.42 17.22
C ASN A 61 -0.23 13.85 16.85
#